data_AF-A0A6P3FGS9-F1
#
_entry.id   AF-A0A6P3FGS9-F1
#
_cell.length_a   1.000
_cell.length_b   1.000
_cell.length_c   1.000
_cell.angle_alpha   90.00
_cell.angle_beta   90.00
_cell.angle_gamma   90.00
#
_symmetry.space_group_name_H-M   'P 1'
#
loop_
_entity.id
_entity.type
_entity.pdbx_description
1 polymer ?
#
loop_
_entity_poly.entity_id
_entity_poly.type
_entity_poly.pdbx_seq_one_letter_code
_entity_poly.pdbx_strand_id
1 'polypeptide(L)'
;MSSQKGNVARSRPQKHQNTFSFKNDKFDKSIQTKKINAKLHDGVCQRCKEVLEWRVKYSKYKPLSKPKKCVKCLQKTVKDSYHIMCRPCACELEVCAKCGKKEDVVPFNNEPEHSENNQRSNHRRNCKRNEESDDDLDFDIDLDDTDDNQVD
;
A
#
# COMPACT_ATOMS: atom_id res chain seq x y z
N MET A 1 -38.56 26.82 -0.72
CA MET A 1 -37.21 26.23 -0.64
C MET A 1 -36.21 27.38 -0.77
N SER A 2 -35.47 27.73 0.29
CA SER A 2 -34.57 28.90 0.28
C SER A 2 -33.37 28.67 -0.64
N SER A 3 -33.17 29.59 -1.60
CA SER A 3 -32.09 29.59 -2.58
C SER A 3 -30.89 30.45 -2.15
N GLN A 4 -30.87 30.92 -0.90
CA GLN A 4 -29.85 31.85 -0.43
C GLN A 4 -28.49 31.13 -0.32
N LYS A 5 -27.55 31.51 -1.19
CA LYS A 5 -26.14 31.16 -1.08
C LYS A 5 -25.65 31.61 0.29
N GLY A 6 -25.43 30.64 1.18
CA GLY A 6 -25.03 30.89 2.57
C GLY A 6 -23.83 31.83 2.64
N ASN A 7 -23.82 32.70 3.66
CA ASN A 7 -22.86 33.77 3.89
C ASN A 7 -21.40 33.33 3.64
N VAL A 8 -20.89 33.57 2.43
CA VAL A 8 -19.59 33.04 1.93
C VAL A 8 -18.41 33.77 2.60
N ALA A 9 -18.66 34.92 3.21
CA ALA A 9 -17.70 35.68 4.00
C ALA A 9 -17.98 35.50 5.50
N ARG A 10 -17.33 34.51 6.13
CA ARG A 10 -17.26 34.46 7.60
C ARG A 10 -16.25 35.50 8.08
N SER A 11 -16.68 36.42 8.93
CA SER A 11 -15.82 37.43 9.55
C SER A 11 -14.96 36.88 10.70
N ARG A 12 -15.40 35.80 11.36
CA ARG A 12 -14.69 35.19 12.50
C ARG A 12 -14.10 33.83 12.14
N PRO A 13 -12.89 33.51 12.62
CA PRO A 13 -12.31 32.18 12.46
C PRO A 13 -13.14 31.13 13.21
N GLN A 14 -12.96 29.86 12.84
CA GLN A 14 -13.64 28.75 13.52
C GLN A 14 -13.30 28.77 15.03
N LYS A 15 -14.32 28.68 15.89
CA LYS A 15 -14.18 28.74 17.36
C LYS A 15 -13.25 27.64 17.91
N HIS A 16 -13.27 26.48 17.29
CA HIS A 16 -12.47 25.31 17.66
C HIS A 16 -11.48 25.03 16.54
N GLN A 17 -10.24 25.47 16.72
CA GLN A 17 -9.13 25.20 15.81
C GLN A 17 -8.31 24.02 16.33
N ASN A 18 -7.77 23.23 15.41
CA ASN A 18 -6.84 22.17 15.80
C ASN A 18 -5.53 22.79 16.28
N THR A 19 -5.13 22.46 17.51
CA THR A 19 -3.85 22.91 18.09
C THR A 19 -2.65 22.16 17.53
N PHE A 20 -2.86 20.92 17.09
CA PHE A 20 -1.82 20.06 16.52
C PHE A 20 -2.25 19.51 15.17
N SER A 21 -1.30 19.42 14.24
CA SER A 21 -1.50 18.73 12.96
C SER A 21 -1.65 17.23 13.18
N PHE A 22 -2.55 16.59 12.41
CA PHE A 22 -2.65 15.13 12.38
C PHE A 22 -1.31 14.49 11.98
N LYS A 23 -0.93 13.42 12.69
CA LYS A 23 0.26 12.61 12.42
C LYS A 23 -0.14 11.15 12.38
N ASN A 24 0.13 10.47 11.27
CA ASN A 24 -0.24 9.07 11.06
C ASN A 24 0.43 8.14 12.11
N ASP A 25 1.72 8.37 12.37
CA ASP A 25 2.53 7.50 13.24
C ASP A 25 2.31 7.70 14.75
N LYS A 26 1.42 8.62 15.15
CA LYS A 26 1.22 8.95 16.56
C LYS A 26 0.63 7.77 17.35
N PHE A 27 -0.29 7.02 16.73
CA PHE A 27 -1.03 5.94 17.38
C PHE A 27 -0.95 4.62 16.61
N ASP A 28 -0.92 4.67 15.27
CA ASP A 28 -0.79 3.48 14.43
C ASP A 28 0.65 3.33 13.96
N LYS A 29 1.39 2.44 14.63
CA LYS A 29 2.79 2.10 14.29
C LYS A 29 2.91 0.76 13.57
N SER A 30 1.81 0.27 12.98
CA SER A 30 1.80 -1.02 12.31
C SER A 30 2.84 -1.07 11.17
N ILE A 31 3.33 -2.28 10.89
CA ILE A 31 4.28 -2.51 9.78
C ILE A 31 3.66 -2.05 8.45
N GLN A 32 2.35 -2.18 8.30
CA GLN A 32 1.62 -1.74 7.11
C GLN A 32 1.66 -0.21 6.96
N THR A 33 1.40 0.53 8.04
CA THR A 33 1.41 2.00 8.01
C THR A 33 2.80 2.54 7.71
N LYS A 34 3.86 1.93 8.25
CA LYS A 34 5.25 2.25 7.89
C LYS A 34 5.53 2.03 6.40
N LYS A 35 5.10 0.89 5.84
CA LYS A 35 5.24 0.59 4.40
C LYS A 35 4.48 1.58 3.52
N ILE A 36 3.30 2.05 3.96
CA ILE A 36 2.51 3.04 3.24
C ILE A 36 3.19 4.41 3.28
N ASN A 37 3.76 4.82 4.41
CA ASN A 37 4.47 6.09 4.56
C ASN A 37 5.78 6.14 3.77
N ALA A 38 6.49 5.01 3.64
CA ALA A 38 7.70 4.90 2.82
C ALA A 38 7.42 4.75 1.31
N LYS A 39 6.14 4.67 0.90
CA LYS A 39 5.80 4.39 -0.49
C LYS A 39 6.05 5.61 -1.37
N LEU A 40 6.95 5.44 -2.34
CA LEU A 40 7.18 6.43 -3.38
C LEU A 40 6.09 6.36 -4.46
N HIS A 41 5.60 7.52 -4.89
CA HIS A 41 4.57 7.67 -5.92
C HIS A 41 5.18 8.22 -7.21
N ASP A 42 5.81 7.33 -7.98
CA ASP A 42 6.45 7.65 -9.27
C ASP A 42 5.52 7.44 -10.46
N GLY A 43 5.82 8.08 -11.59
CA GLY A 43 5.05 7.92 -12.84
C GLY A 43 3.62 8.46 -12.76
N VAL A 44 3.36 9.36 -11.83
CA VAL A 44 2.10 10.08 -11.68
C VAL A 44 2.34 11.57 -11.85
N CYS A 45 1.34 12.28 -12.38
CA CYS A 45 1.43 13.73 -12.48
C CYS A 45 1.44 14.39 -11.10
N GLN A 46 1.99 15.61 -11.03
CA GLN A 46 2.12 16.36 -9.77
C GLN A 46 0.80 16.43 -8.99
N ARG A 47 -0.30 16.74 -9.69
CA ARG A 47 -1.62 16.79 -9.07
C ARG A 47 -2.07 15.45 -8.46
N CYS A 48 -1.76 14.35 -9.14
CA CYS A 48 -2.09 13.03 -8.64
C CYS A 48 -1.18 12.61 -7.48
N LYS A 49 0.09 13.01 -7.51
CA LYS A 49 1.06 12.81 -6.43
C LYS A 49 0.56 13.43 -5.13
N GLU A 50 0.18 14.70 -5.15
CA GLU A 50 -0.39 15.41 -3.99
C GLU A 50 -1.61 14.69 -3.39
N VAL A 51 -2.51 14.19 -4.25
CA VAL A 51 -3.71 13.48 -3.80
C VAL A 51 -3.35 12.16 -3.11
N LEU A 52 -2.32 11.45 -3.60
CA LEU A 52 -1.87 10.20 -3.00
C LEU A 52 -1.10 10.45 -1.69
N GLU A 53 -0.18 11.41 -1.67
CA GLU A 53 0.54 11.84 -0.47
C GLU A 53 -0.42 12.32 0.62
N TRP A 54 -1.46 13.07 0.26
CA TRP A 54 -2.50 13.47 1.20
C TRP A 54 -3.22 12.24 1.79
N ARG A 55 -3.55 11.23 0.96
CA ARG A 55 -4.15 9.99 1.45
C ARG A 55 -3.23 9.24 2.41
N VAL A 56 -1.93 9.21 2.14
CA VAL A 56 -0.91 8.62 3.02
C VAL A 56 -0.84 9.41 4.34
N LYS A 57 -0.69 10.73 4.27
CA LYS A 57 -0.58 11.63 5.43
C LYS A 57 -1.76 11.53 6.40
N TYR A 58 -2.97 11.32 5.88
CA TYR A 58 -4.20 11.24 6.67
C TYR A 58 -4.73 9.81 6.87
N SER A 59 -3.89 8.78 6.68
CA SER A 59 -4.27 7.37 6.89
C SER A 59 -5.48 6.91 6.07
N LYS A 60 -5.73 7.55 4.92
CA LYS A 60 -6.84 7.24 4.00
C LYS A 60 -6.41 6.38 2.81
N TYR A 61 -5.12 6.02 2.74
CA TYR A 61 -4.58 5.20 1.66
C TYR A 61 -4.98 3.74 1.86
N LYS A 62 -5.65 3.15 0.86
CA LYS A 62 -6.05 1.74 0.89
C LYS A 62 -5.16 0.93 -0.06
N PRO A 63 -4.27 0.07 0.43
CA PRO A 63 -3.48 -0.81 -0.44
C PRO A 63 -4.38 -1.83 -1.16
N LEU A 64 -3.87 -2.39 -2.26
CA LEU A 64 -4.55 -3.46 -2.98
C LEU A 64 -4.20 -4.81 -2.36
N SER A 65 -5.19 -5.65 -2.11
CA SER A 65 -4.98 -7.07 -1.76
C SER A 65 -4.69 -7.94 -2.99
N LYS A 66 -5.31 -7.60 -4.13
CA LYS A 66 -5.15 -8.28 -5.41
C LYS A 66 -4.82 -7.26 -6.51
N PRO A 67 -4.00 -7.63 -7.51
CA PRO A 67 -3.68 -6.72 -8.60
C PRO A 67 -4.91 -6.41 -9.46
N LYS A 68 -4.99 -5.16 -9.91
CA LYS A 68 -6.07 -4.66 -10.77
C LYS A 68 -5.76 -4.87 -12.25
N LYS A 69 -6.81 -4.88 -13.08
CA LYS A 69 -6.69 -4.90 -14.54
C LYS A 69 -6.18 -3.54 -15.04
N CYS A 70 -5.19 -3.57 -15.93
CA CYS A 70 -4.68 -2.40 -16.61
C CYS A 70 -5.61 -1.97 -17.75
N VAL A 71 -5.79 -0.66 -17.96
CA VAL A 71 -6.61 -0.13 -19.08
C VAL A 71 -5.96 -0.35 -20.45
N LYS A 72 -4.63 -0.47 -20.52
CA LYS A 72 -3.88 -0.61 -21.80
C LYS A 72 -3.67 -2.06 -22.21
N CYS A 73 -2.97 -2.84 -21.40
CA CYS A 73 -2.69 -4.24 -21.72
C CYS A 73 -3.81 -5.21 -21.30
N LEU A 74 -4.85 -4.74 -20.59
CA LEU A 74 -5.99 -5.53 -20.10
C LEU A 74 -5.65 -6.70 -19.14
N GLN A 75 -4.37 -6.89 -18.85
CA GLN A 75 -3.88 -7.89 -17.90
C GLN A 75 -3.99 -7.38 -16.45
N LYS A 76 -4.07 -8.30 -15.48
CA LYS A 76 -4.10 -7.99 -14.02
C LYS A 76 -2.69 -7.66 -13.50
N THR A 77 -2.08 -6.60 -14.00
CA THR A 77 -0.68 -6.23 -13.73
C THR A 77 -0.53 -4.99 -12.84
N VAL A 78 -1.63 -4.30 -12.50
CA VAL A 78 -1.59 -3.08 -11.68
C VAL A 78 -1.44 -3.46 -10.22
N LYS A 79 -0.23 -3.29 -9.67
CA LYS A 79 0.10 -3.56 -8.26
C LYS A 79 -0.15 -2.36 -7.35
N ASP A 80 -0.04 -1.15 -7.88
CA ASP A 80 -0.18 0.07 -7.10
C ASP A 80 -1.65 0.51 -6.94
N SER A 81 -2.03 0.86 -5.70
CA SER A 81 -3.40 1.31 -5.45
C SER A 81 -3.69 2.66 -6.11
N TYR A 82 -4.95 2.86 -6.51
CA TYR A 82 -5.43 4.03 -7.25
C TYR A 82 -4.84 4.24 -8.65
N HIS A 83 -4.04 3.31 -9.15
CA HIS A 83 -3.53 3.35 -10.53
C HIS A 83 -4.52 2.66 -11.48
N ILE A 84 -4.60 3.17 -12.70
CA ILE A 84 -5.43 2.63 -13.80
C ILE A 84 -4.59 1.90 -14.85
N MET A 85 -3.28 2.21 -14.90
CA MET A 85 -2.34 1.62 -15.85
C MET A 85 -1.21 0.92 -15.11
N CYS A 86 -0.66 -0.08 -15.79
CA CYS A 86 0.52 -0.80 -15.35
C CYS A 86 1.77 0.08 -15.50
N ARG A 87 2.82 -0.15 -14.69
CA ARG A 87 4.09 0.60 -14.82
C ARG A 87 4.66 0.56 -16.25
N PRO A 88 4.83 -0.59 -16.91
CA PRO A 88 5.40 -0.61 -18.27
C PRO A 88 4.52 0.16 -19.27
N CYS A 89 3.21 -0.02 -19.19
CA CYS A 89 2.23 0.71 -20.00
C CYS A 89 2.33 2.23 -19.83
N ALA A 90 2.62 2.71 -18.61
CA ALA A 90 2.74 4.12 -18.31
C ALA A 90 4.09 4.68 -18.78
N CYS A 91 5.16 3.89 -18.69
CA CYS A 91 6.49 4.24 -19.22
C CYS A 91 6.48 4.37 -20.75
N GLU A 92 5.96 3.35 -21.46
CA GLU A 92 5.94 3.32 -22.93
C GLU A 92 5.13 4.47 -23.55
N LEU A 93 4.06 4.88 -22.88
CA LEU A 93 3.14 5.91 -23.36
C LEU A 93 3.40 7.28 -22.74
N GLU A 94 4.35 7.38 -21.81
CA GLU A 94 4.69 8.60 -21.05
C GLU A 94 3.46 9.33 -20.48
N VAL A 95 2.60 8.57 -19.80
CA VAL A 95 1.32 9.05 -19.26
C VAL A 95 1.23 8.76 -17.77
N CYS A 96 0.53 9.61 -17.04
CA CYS A 96 0.27 9.41 -15.62
C CYS A 96 -0.46 8.08 -15.38
N ALA A 97 0.12 7.18 -14.59
CA ALA A 97 -0.43 5.86 -14.32
C ALA A 97 -1.77 5.88 -13.55
N LYS A 98 -2.13 7.03 -12.95
CA LYS A 98 -3.39 7.23 -12.20
C LYS A 98 -4.51 7.87 -13.02
N CYS A 99 -4.23 8.88 -13.85
CA CYS A 99 -5.27 9.60 -14.58
C CYS A 99 -5.18 9.48 -16.11
N GLY A 100 -4.10 8.91 -16.66
CA GLY A 100 -3.93 8.72 -18.10
C GLY A 100 -3.65 9.98 -18.90
N LYS A 101 -3.43 11.12 -18.23
CA LYS A 101 -3.07 12.39 -18.88
C LYS A 101 -1.56 12.48 -19.08
N LYS A 102 -1.14 13.17 -20.15
CA LYS A 102 0.26 13.39 -20.54
C LYS A 102 0.95 14.57 -19.84
N GLU A 103 0.18 15.45 -19.20
CA GLU A 103 0.75 16.66 -18.58
C GLU A 103 1.50 16.33 -17.27
N ASP A 104 2.74 16.82 -17.20
CA ASP A 104 3.67 16.80 -16.06
C ASP A 104 3.85 15.44 -15.37
N VAL A 105 4.16 14.40 -16.16
CA VAL A 105 4.57 13.12 -15.57
C VAL A 105 5.97 13.29 -14.99
N VAL A 106 6.08 13.18 -13.66
CA VAL A 106 7.39 13.11 -12.99
C VAL A 106 8.10 11.85 -13.49
N PRO A 107 9.31 11.94 -14.07
CA PRO A 107 10.05 10.78 -14.54
C PRO A 107 10.20 9.74 -13.43
N PHE A 108 10.16 8.46 -13.79
CA PHE A 108 10.59 7.41 -12.88
C PHE A 108 12.06 7.69 -12.55
N ASN A 109 12.39 7.83 -11.26
CA ASN A 109 13.79 7.84 -10.84
C ASN A 109 14.36 6.47 -11.17
N ASN A 110 15.12 6.39 -12.27
CA ASN A 110 15.96 5.23 -12.56
C ASN A 110 17.19 5.35 -11.66
N GLU A 111 17.09 4.96 -10.39
CA GLU A 111 18.27 4.44 -9.70
C GLU A 111 18.41 2.95 -10.05
N PRO A 112 19.57 2.51 -10.55
CA PRO A 112 19.83 1.09 -10.73
C PRO A 112 19.98 0.48 -9.34
N GLU A 113 18.96 -0.24 -8.87
CA GLU A 113 19.15 -1.15 -7.75
C GLU A 113 20.13 -2.24 -8.19
N HIS A 114 21.35 -2.12 -7.67
CA HIS A 114 22.44 -3.04 -7.89
C HIS A 114 22.02 -4.44 -7.39
N SER A 115 22.22 -5.41 -8.26
CA SER A 115 22.04 -6.83 -8.07
C SER A 115 22.94 -7.41 -6.98
N GLU A 116 22.36 -8.12 -6.01
CA GLU A 116 22.92 -9.25 -5.24
C GLU A 116 21.70 -10.01 -4.63
N ASN A 117 21.48 -11.31 -4.69
CA ASN A 117 22.33 -12.46 -4.93
C ASN A 117 21.52 -13.63 -5.51
N ASN A 118 22.21 -14.38 -6.36
CA ASN A 118 21.79 -15.60 -7.03
C ASN A 118 22.02 -16.80 -6.10
N GLN A 119 20.97 -17.52 -5.73
CA GLN A 119 21.07 -18.95 -5.44
C GLN A 119 20.00 -19.69 -6.23
N ARG A 120 20.39 -20.03 -7.47
CA ARG A 120 19.87 -21.18 -8.19
C ARG A 120 20.10 -22.44 -7.36
N SER A 121 19.04 -23.04 -6.83
CA SER A 121 18.97 -24.49 -6.65
C SER A 121 18.00 -25.04 -7.70
N ASN A 122 18.56 -25.81 -8.63
CA ASN A 122 17.82 -26.55 -9.64
C ASN A 122 17.01 -27.65 -8.94
N HIS A 123 15.69 -27.69 -9.12
CA HIS A 123 14.98 -28.97 -9.16
C HIS A 123 13.87 -28.97 -10.22
N ARG A 124 13.93 -29.99 -11.06
CA ARG A 124 13.17 -30.23 -12.28
C ARG A 124 11.99 -31.15 -11.95
N ARG A 125 10.83 -30.87 -12.57
CA ARG A 125 9.65 -31.77 -12.74
C ARG A 125 8.86 -31.98 -11.42
N ASN A 126 7.54 -32.12 -11.40
CA ASN A 126 6.62 -32.75 -12.34
C ASN A 126 5.18 -32.25 -12.09
N CYS A 127 4.38 -32.20 -13.15
CA CYS A 127 2.93 -32.02 -13.12
C CYS A 127 2.26 -33.32 -12.65
N LYS A 128 1.43 -33.27 -11.60
CA LYS A 128 0.39 -34.28 -11.35
C LYS A 128 -0.77 -33.68 -10.53
N ARG A 129 -1.98 -34.02 -10.94
CA ARG A 129 -3.29 -33.58 -10.45
C ARG A 129 -3.86 -34.62 -9.47
N ASN A 130 -4.66 -34.14 -8.50
CA ASN A 130 -5.75 -34.76 -7.69
C ASN A 130 -5.64 -34.27 -6.23
N GLU A 131 -6.63 -33.53 -5.70
CA GLU A 131 -7.90 -33.94 -5.04
C GLU A 131 -7.70 -34.38 -3.57
N GLU A 132 -8.35 -33.63 -2.66
CA GLU A 132 -8.84 -33.98 -1.29
C GLU A 132 -7.76 -34.37 -0.24
N SER A 133 -7.84 -34.21 1.09
CA SER A 133 -8.83 -33.77 2.10
C SER A 133 -8.09 -33.72 3.47
N ASP A 134 -8.69 -33.01 4.43
CA ASP A 134 -8.70 -33.16 5.91
C ASP A 134 -7.42 -33.23 6.78
N ASP A 135 -7.49 -32.39 7.83
CA ASP A 135 -7.13 -32.56 9.25
C ASP A 135 -5.86 -33.33 9.63
N ASP A 136 -5.01 -32.69 10.45
CA ASP A 136 -4.65 -33.22 11.78
C ASP A 136 -3.76 -32.21 12.55
N LEU A 137 -4.14 -32.00 13.81
CA LEU A 137 -3.42 -31.22 14.82
C LEU A 137 -2.30 -32.08 15.40
N ASP A 138 -1.12 -31.51 15.63
CA ASP A 138 -0.16 -32.11 16.58
C ASP A 138 0.33 -31.05 17.58
N PHE A 139 0.18 -31.42 18.85
CA PHE A 139 0.37 -30.61 20.04
C PHE A 139 1.53 -31.26 20.79
N ASP A 140 2.75 -30.81 20.53
CA ASP A 140 3.91 -31.30 21.27
C ASP A 140 4.03 -30.57 22.61
N ILE A 141 3.58 -31.30 23.63
CA ILE A 141 3.85 -31.11 25.04
C ILE A 141 5.20 -31.80 25.32
N ASP A 142 6.09 -31.14 26.05
CA ASP A 142 7.17 -31.77 26.82
C ASP A 142 7.52 -30.76 27.93
N LEU A 143 7.15 -31.03 29.20
CA LEU A 143 7.96 -31.77 30.20
C LEU A 143 9.28 -31.04 30.49
N ASP A 144 9.76 -30.81 31.71
CA ASP A 144 9.39 -30.99 33.12
C ASP A 144 10.61 -30.39 33.86
N ASP A 145 10.44 -29.78 35.04
CA ASP A 145 11.41 -29.97 36.14
C ASP A 145 10.90 -29.34 37.45
N THR A 146 10.25 -30.20 38.21
CA THR A 146 10.53 -30.56 39.62
C THR A 146 11.14 -29.55 40.60
N ASP A 147 10.37 -29.42 41.70
CA ASP A 147 10.74 -29.53 43.12
C ASP A 147 11.18 -28.32 43.98
N ASP A 148 10.52 -28.33 45.13
CA ASP A 148 11.05 -28.19 46.48
C ASP A 148 10.66 -26.98 47.35
N ASN A 149 9.86 -27.35 48.37
CA ASN A 149 9.87 -26.92 49.78
C ASN A 149 9.10 -25.67 50.25
N GLN A 150 7.84 -25.94 50.66
CA GLN A 150 7.34 -25.95 52.04
C GLN A 150 7.96 -24.97 53.07
N VAL A 151 7.08 -24.19 53.73
CA VAL A 151 7.13 -23.99 55.19
C VAL A 151 5.76 -23.58 55.77
N ASP A 152 5.35 -24.37 56.77
CA ASP A 152 4.48 -24.16 57.95
C ASP A 152 3.29 -23.19 57.95
#